data_AF-A0AB37SEG6-F1
#
_entry.id   AF-A0AB37SEG6-F1
#
_cell.length_a   1.000
_cell.length_b   1.000
_cell.length_c   1.000
_cell.angle_alpha   90.00
_cell.angle_beta   90.00
_cell.angle_gamma   90.00
#
_symmetry.space_group_name_H-M   'P 1'
#
loop_
_entity.id
_entity.type
_entity.pdbx_description
1 polymer ?
#
loop_
_entity_poly.entity_id
_entity_poly.type
_entity_poly.pdbx_seq_one_letter_code
_entity_poly.pdbx_strand_id
1 'polypeptide(L)'
;MKHCIPSAPLAAAIALAFALGACATQPPAPLPPNVAGQDTQGAQTAQATEAAPPMVGGDRDAHGCIGSAGYAWCDTTRQCERPWELAKAHGFANSAQGYEQFCRNGAAK
;
A
#
# COMPACT_ATOMS: atom_id res chain seq x y z
N MET A 1 50.84 9.70 37.67
CA MET A 1 50.99 11.17 37.75
C MET A 1 49.76 11.73 37.02
N LYS A 2 48.65 11.99 37.73
CA LYS A 2 48.29 13.28 38.38
C LYS A 2 48.07 14.38 37.31
N HIS A 3 46.83 14.56 36.80
CA HIS A 3 45.84 15.63 37.16
C HIS A 3 46.19 17.01 36.52
N CYS A 4 45.32 17.95 36.12
CA CYS A 4 43.87 18.14 36.03
C CYS A 4 43.61 19.55 35.42
N ILE A 5 42.56 19.71 34.58
CA ILE A 5 41.55 20.81 34.35
C ILE A 5 41.92 22.33 34.49
N PRO A 6 41.23 23.27 33.77
CA PRO A 6 39.89 23.81 34.17
C PRO A 6 38.87 23.92 32.99
N SER A 7 37.58 23.59 33.13
CA SER A 7 36.44 24.37 33.67
C SER A 7 36.29 25.77 33.01
N ALA A 8 35.19 26.27 32.43
CA ALA A 8 33.82 25.83 32.09
C ALA A 8 33.23 26.88 31.08
N PRO A 9 31.92 27.26 31.04
CA PRO A 9 30.97 27.02 29.93
C PRO A 9 30.37 28.29 29.26
N LEU A 10 29.74 28.17 28.07
CA LEU A 10 28.71 29.08 27.52
C LEU A 10 28.04 28.35 26.33
N ALA A 11 26.97 27.58 26.55
CA ALA A 11 25.58 28.06 26.47
C ALA A 11 25.23 28.74 25.14
N ALA A 12 24.83 27.95 24.14
CA ALA A 12 23.95 28.39 23.06
C ALA A 12 23.01 27.24 22.70
N ALA A 13 21.97 27.10 23.53
CA ALA A 13 20.83 26.24 23.26
C ALA A 13 20.03 26.86 22.10
N ILE A 14 20.18 26.33 20.89
CA ILE A 14 19.23 26.60 19.80
C ILE A 14 18.11 25.57 19.95
N ALA A 15 17.13 25.93 20.77
CA ALA A 15 15.87 25.21 20.89
C ALA A 15 15.05 25.41 19.61
N LEU A 16 15.20 24.52 18.63
CA LEU A 16 14.22 24.36 17.57
C LEU A 16 13.05 23.57 18.16
N ALA A 17 12.08 24.31 18.69
CA ALA A 17 10.79 23.81 19.10
C ALA A 17 10.04 23.27 17.87
N PHE A 18 10.17 21.98 17.59
CA PHE A 18 9.20 21.26 16.77
C PHE A 18 7.90 21.23 17.56
N ALA A 19 6.99 22.13 17.19
CA ALA A 19 5.64 22.17 17.71
C ALA A 19 4.99 20.79 17.51
N LEU A 20 4.75 20.10 18.62
CA LEU A 20 3.87 18.95 18.70
C LEU A 20 2.51 19.40 18.14
N GLY A 21 2.13 18.84 16.99
CA GLY A 21 0.79 18.98 16.45
C GLY A 21 -0.21 18.52 17.49
N ALA A 22 -1.01 19.46 18.00
CA ALA A 22 -2.09 19.17 18.92
C ALA A 22 -3.14 18.31 18.19
N CYS A 23 -3.39 17.12 18.73
CA CYS A 23 -4.64 16.41 18.47
C CYS A 23 -5.78 17.30 18.96
N ALA A 24 -6.51 17.93 18.04
CA ALA A 24 -7.76 18.61 18.38
C ALA A 24 -8.83 17.54 18.61
N THR A 25 -8.96 17.07 19.86
CA THR A 25 -10.13 16.34 20.32
C THR A 25 -11.26 17.35 20.52
N GLN A 26 -12.06 17.60 19.48
CA GLN A 26 -13.27 18.40 19.60
C GLN A 26 -14.30 17.65 20.47
N PRO A 27 -14.90 18.29 21.50
CA PRO A 27 -16.08 17.76 22.17
C PRO A 27 -17.25 17.65 21.16
N PRO A 28 -18.11 16.63 21.27
CA PRO A 28 -19.27 16.51 20.40
C PRO A 28 -20.26 17.63 20.72
N ALA A 29 -20.40 18.60 19.82
CA ALA A 29 -21.55 19.48 19.80
C ALA A 29 -22.82 18.66 19.51
N PRO A 30 -23.98 19.00 20.10
CA PRO A 30 -25.24 18.35 19.78
C PRO A 30 -25.56 18.56 18.29
N LEU A 31 -25.75 17.44 17.58
CA LEU A 31 -26.06 17.41 16.15
C LEU A 31 -27.44 18.05 15.89
N PRO A 32 -27.61 18.79 14.79
CA PRO A 32 -28.94 19.20 14.35
C PRO A 32 -29.79 17.97 13.99
N PRO A 33 -31.12 17.99 14.17
CA PRO A 33 -32.00 16.83 14.00
C PRO A 33 -32.22 16.39 12.54
N ASN A 34 -31.36 16.81 11.61
CA ASN A 34 -31.53 16.54 10.18
C ASN A 34 -30.33 15.81 9.54
N VAL A 35 -29.71 14.89 10.28
CA VAL A 35 -28.81 13.85 9.71
C VAL A 35 -29.65 12.64 9.34
N ALA A 36 -30.48 12.81 8.30
CA ALA A 36 -31.05 11.70 7.56
C ALA A 36 -30.25 11.58 6.25
N GLY A 37 -29.40 10.55 6.18
CA GLY A 37 -28.83 9.96 4.96
C GLY A 37 -28.45 10.90 3.82
N GLN A 38 -27.20 11.36 3.81
CA GLN A 38 -26.56 11.85 2.60
C GLN A 38 -25.23 11.13 2.43
N ASP A 39 -25.34 9.85 2.10
CA ASP A 39 -24.24 9.08 1.54
C ASP A 39 -23.87 9.71 0.20
N THR A 40 -22.57 9.94 0.03
CA THR A 40 -22.00 10.49 -1.20
C THR A 40 -22.22 9.51 -2.35
N GLN A 41 -23.31 9.72 -3.10
CA GLN A 41 -23.51 9.17 -4.43
C GLN A 41 -23.41 10.32 -5.43
N GLY A 42 -22.17 10.69 -5.74
CA GLY A 42 -21.83 11.59 -6.83
C GLY A 42 -21.05 10.82 -7.90
N ALA A 43 -21.73 10.50 -9.00
CA ALA A 43 -21.21 9.88 -10.22
C ALA A 43 -20.88 8.37 -10.17
N GLN A 44 -21.85 7.56 -9.71
CA GLN A 44 -22.10 6.28 -10.35
C GLN A 44 -23.27 6.50 -11.32
N THR A 45 -22.95 6.75 -12.59
CA THR A 45 -23.95 6.65 -13.65
C THR A 45 -24.45 5.22 -13.68
N ALA A 46 -25.68 5.03 -13.23
CA ALA A 46 -26.41 3.79 -13.33
C ALA A 46 -26.48 3.34 -14.80
N GLN A 47 -25.68 2.34 -15.15
CA GLN A 47 -26.02 1.40 -16.20
C GLN A 47 -26.61 0.17 -15.52
N ALA A 48 -27.90 0.27 -15.19
CA ALA A 48 -28.73 -0.92 -15.02
C ALA A 48 -29.01 -1.49 -16.42
N THR A 49 -28.00 -2.16 -17.00
CA THR A 49 -28.26 -3.27 -17.91
C THR A 49 -28.51 -4.47 -17.02
N GLU A 50 -29.65 -5.12 -17.20
CA GLU A 50 -29.98 -6.45 -16.67
C GLU A 50 -28.70 -7.27 -16.45
N ALA A 51 -28.31 -7.47 -15.19
CA ALA A 51 -26.99 -7.98 -14.86
C ALA A 51 -26.88 -9.45 -15.28
N ALA A 52 -26.42 -9.68 -16.50
CA ALA A 52 -25.84 -10.94 -16.88
C ALA A 52 -24.80 -11.31 -15.81
N PRO A 53 -24.69 -12.60 -15.42
CA PRO A 53 -23.72 -13.01 -14.43
C PRO A 53 -22.33 -12.51 -14.84
N PRO A 54 -21.51 -12.00 -13.89
CA PRO A 54 -20.17 -11.52 -14.21
C PRO A 54 -19.42 -12.63 -14.93
N MET A 55 -18.90 -12.34 -16.12
CA MET A 55 -18.13 -13.33 -16.87
C MET A 55 -16.86 -13.66 -16.07
N VAL A 56 -16.69 -14.95 -15.74
CA VAL A 56 -15.48 -15.46 -15.09
C VAL A 56 -14.28 -15.18 -16.00
N GLY A 57 -13.23 -14.57 -15.46
CA GLY A 57 -12.03 -14.20 -16.22
C GLY A 57 -12.16 -12.92 -17.05
N GLY A 58 -13.13 -12.05 -16.75
CA GLY A 58 -13.23 -10.71 -17.32
C GLY A 58 -12.19 -9.70 -16.80
N ASP A 59 -11.42 -10.07 -15.77
CA ASP A 59 -10.47 -9.23 -15.02
C ASP A 59 -9.02 -9.37 -15.52
N ARG A 60 -8.82 -9.41 -16.84
CA ARG A 60 -7.49 -9.47 -17.43
C ARG A 60 -6.74 -8.15 -17.29
N ASP A 61 -5.46 -8.20 -16.91
CA ASP A 61 -4.55 -7.04 -16.89
C ASP A 61 -3.93 -6.75 -18.28
N ALA A 62 -2.99 -5.80 -18.34
CA ALA A 62 -2.29 -5.41 -19.58
C ALA A 62 -1.48 -6.54 -20.23
N HIS A 63 -1.08 -7.54 -19.45
CA HIS A 63 -0.38 -8.74 -19.93
C HIS A 63 -1.36 -9.89 -20.21
N GLY A 64 -2.65 -9.71 -19.96
CA GLY A 64 -3.68 -10.72 -20.12
C GLY A 64 -3.80 -11.66 -18.92
N CYS A 65 -3.14 -11.38 -17.79
CA CYS A 65 -3.21 -12.20 -16.59
C CYS A 65 -4.53 -11.99 -15.86
N ILE A 66 -5.15 -13.09 -15.41
CA ILE A 66 -6.42 -13.07 -14.67
C ILE A 66 -6.09 -13.06 -13.17
N GLY A 67 -6.15 -11.87 -12.57
CA GLY A 67 -5.81 -11.69 -11.15
C GLY A 67 -6.70 -12.49 -10.21
N SER A 68 -8.00 -12.60 -10.52
CA SER A 68 -8.98 -13.38 -9.75
C SER A 68 -8.70 -14.89 -9.74
N ALA A 69 -7.98 -15.40 -10.75
CA ALA A 69 -7.50 -16.77 -10.82
C ALA A 69 -6.13 -16.97 -10.15
N GLY A 70 -5.54 -15.86 -9.65
CA GLY A 70 -4.25 -15.84 -8.96
C GLY A 70 -3.04 -15.79 -9.88
N TYR A 71 -3.23 -15.34 -11.12
CA TYR A 71 -2.14 -15.13 -12.07
C TYR A 71 -1.58 -13.71 -11.96
N ALA A 72 -0.25 -13.60 -11.98
CA ALA A 72 0.49 -12.35 -12.05
C ALA A 72 1.56 -12.43 -13.15
N TRP A 73 1.86 -11.31 -13.79
CA TRP A 73 2.91 -11.25 -14.81
C TRP A 73 4.30 -11.37 -14.19
N CYS A 74 5.15 -12.20 -14.80
CA CYS A 74 6.55 -12.34 -14.43
C CYS A 74 7.47 -12.02 -15.62
N ASP A 75 8.26 -10.95 -15.56
CA ASP A 75 9.17 -10.59 -16.67
C ASP A 75 10.26 -11.65 -16.92
N THR A 76 10.71 -12.34 -15.86
CA THR A 76 11.69 -13.45 -15.98
C THR A 76 11.18 -14.59 -16.85
N THR A 77 9.94 -15.06 -16.66
CA THR A 77 9.36 -16.16 -17.45
C THR A 77 8.60 -15.67 -18.68
N ARG A 78 8.27 -14.37 -18.73
CA ARG A 78 7.39 -13.71 -19.70
C ARG A 78 6.03 -14.41 -19.79
N GLN A 79 5.50 -14.84 -18.66
CA GLN A 79 4.21 -15.52 -18.56
C GLN A 79 3.44 -15.06 -17.33
N CYS A 80 2.14 -15.36 -17.35
CA CYS A 80 1.28 -15.24 -16.20
C CYS A 80 1.51 -16.45 -15.29
N GLU A 81 2.14 -16.23 -14.14
CA GLU A 81 2.51 -17.25 -13.18
C GLU A 81 1.65 -17.14 -11.92
N ARG A 82 1.48 -18.25 -11.19
CA ARG A 82 0.89 -18.23 -9.85
C ARG A 82 2.02 -18.13 -8.83
N PRO A 83 2.12 -17.03 -8.04
CA PRO A 83 3.29 -16.79 -7.18
C PRO A 83 3.67 -17.93 -6.26
N TRP A 84 2.70 -18.68 -5.74
CA TRP A 84 2.93 -19.80 -4.82
C TRP A 84 3.42 -21.08 -5.51
N GLU A 85 3.00 -21.34 -6.75
CA GLU A 85 3.51 -22.47 -7.53
C GLU A 85 4.95 -22.19 -7.96
N LEU A 86 5.20 -20.96 -8.42
CA LEU A 86 6.52 -20.51 -8.81
C LEU A 86 7.49 -20.50 -7.61
N ALA A 87 7.05 -20.02 -6.44
CA ALA A 87 7.82 -20.06 -5.20
C ALA A 87 8.23 -21.49 -4.82
N LYS A 88 7.30 -22.44 -4.92
CA LYS A 88 7.56 -23.87 -4.67
C LYS A 88 8.56 -24.45 -5.68
N ALA A 89 8.41 -24.11 -6.96
CA ALA A 89 9.25 -24.63 -8.03
C ALA A 89 10.70 -24.11 -7.98
N HIS A 90 10.87 -22.83 -7.64
CA HIS A 90 12.18 -22.16 -7.65
C HIS A 90 12.81 -21.98 -6.25
N GLY A 91 12.13 -22.44 -5.19
CA GLY A 91 12.69 -22.47 -3.83
C GLY A 91 12.85 -21.09 -3.19
N PHE A 92 11.97 -20.14 -3.51
CA PHE A 92 11.93 -18.83 -2.85
C PHE A 92 10.72 -18.69 -1.91
N ALA A 93 10.71 -17.64 -1.09
CA ALA A 93 9.63 -17.40 -0.15
C ALA A 93 8.30 -17.18 -0.88
N ASN A 94 7.23 -17.88 -0.46
CA ASN A 94 5.87 -17.63 -0.94
C ASN A 94 5.36 -16.29 -0.37
N SER A 95 5.84 -15.19 -0.94
CA SER A 95 5.52 -13.82 -0.56
C SER A 95 5.58 -12.91 -1.78
N ALA A 96 4.89 -11.76 -1.70
CA ALA A 96 4.92 -10.75 -2.77
C ALA A 96 6.36 -10.31 -3.09
N GLN A 97 7.17 -10.05 -2.05
CA GLN A 97 8.57 -9.66 -2.21
C GLN A 97 9.42 -10.74 -2.89
N GLY A 98 9.23 -12.02 -2.53
CA GLY A 98 9.95 -13.13 -3.15
C GLY A 98 9.63 -13.26 -4.64
N TYR A 99 8.36 -13.11 -4.98
CA TYR A 99 7.89 -13.13 -6.37
C TYR A 99 8.41 -11.92 -7.16
N GLU A 100 8.28 -10.71 -6.64
CA GLU A 100 8.80 -9.48 -7.28
C GLU A 100 10.30 -9.58 -7.54
N GLN A 101 11.07 -10.06 -6.57
CA GLN A 101 12.50 -10.25 -6.73
C GLN A 101 12.81 -11.27 -7.82
N PHE A 102 12.13 -12.42 -7.82
CA PHE A 102 12.32 -13.45 -8.85
C PHE A 102 11.98 -12.91 -10.24
N CYS A 103 10.87 -12.17 -10.36
CA CYS A 103 10.36 -11.69 -11.64
C CYS A 103 11.07 -10.43 -12.16
N ARG A 104 11.64 -9.59 -11.28
CA ARG A 104 12.45 -8.43 -11.69
C ARG A 104 13.85 -8.81 -12.16
N ASN A 105 14.42 -9.89 -11.64
CA ASN A 105 15.82 -10.26 -11.88
C ASN A 105 16.07 -10.89 -13.27
N GLY A 106 15.04 -11.31 -14.01
CA GLY A 106 15.16 -11.82 -15.38
C GLY A 106 14.84 -10.80 -16.48
N ALA A 107 14.40 -9.59 -16.11
CA ALA A 107 14.10 -8.50 -17.05
C ALA A 107 15.34 -7.84 -17.66
N ALA A 108 16.55 -8.15 -17.16
CA ALA A 108 17.80 -7.63 -17.67
C ALA A 108 18.33 -8.51 -18.82
N LYS A 109 17.92 -8.22 -20.06
CA LYS A 109 18.66 -8.65 -21.25
C LYS A 109 18.60 -7.62 -22.36
#